data_AF-A0A0D0D507-F1
#
_entry.id   AF-A0A0D0D507-F1
#
_cell.length_a   1.000
_cell.length_b   1.000
_cell.length_c   1.000
_cell.angle_alpha   90.00
_cell.angle_beta   90.00
_cell.angle_gamma   90.00
#
_symmetry.space_group_name_H-M   'P 1'
#
loop_
_entity.id
_entity.type
_entity.pdbx_description
1 polymer ?
#
loop_
_entity_poly.entity_id
_entity_poly.type
_entity_poly.pdbx_seq_one_letter_code
_entity_poly.pdbx_strand_id
1 'polypeptide(L)'
;FITFHYRRASGVKDGAVPWMQISTQGSDHISGKYIPQGAKLREPSKRQKKEVISLLEFWRDRQRSDPADVFTFRKWRDATGTLQDPVEVDSNEEGAS
;
A
#
# COMPACT_ATOMS: atom_id res chain seq x y z
N PHE A 1 -2.29 2.83 7.59
CA PHE A 1 -1.15 2.21 6.89
C PHE A 1 -1.37 2.18 5.37
N ILE A 2 -2.09 1.22 4.78
CA ILE A 2 -2.21 1.11 3.30
C ILE A 2 -2.73 2.40 2.65
N THR A 3 -3.79 3.02 3.18
CA THR A 3 -4.33 4.28 2.66
C THR A 3 -3.29 5.40 2.64
N PHE A 4 -2.45 5.48 3.67
CA PHE A 4 -1.36 6.45 3.73
C PHE A 4 -0.35 6.22 2.59
N HIS A 5 0.11 4.98 2.40
CA HIS A 5 1.04 4.64 1.31
C HIS A 5 0.42 4.84 -0.08
N TYR A 6 -0.89 4.60 -0.23
CA TYR A 6 -1.58 4.86 -1.50
C TYR A 6 -1.62 6.35 -1.82
N ARG A 7 -1.95 7.19 -0.84
CA ARG A 7 -1.98 8.65 -0.99
C ARG A 7 -0.57 9.20 -1.27
N ARG A 8 0.44 8.67 -0.59
CA ARG A 8 1.85 8.98 -0.87
C ARG A 8 2.23 8.64 -2.31
N ALA A 9 1.92 7.42 -2.76
CA ALA A 9 2.24 6.99 -4.12
C ALA A 9 1.47 7.74 -5.21
N SER A 10 0.23 8.15 -4.94
CA SER A 10 -0.61 8.86 -5.92
C SER A 10 -0.46 10.39 -5.90
N GLY A 11 0.09 10.95 -4.83
CA GLY A 11 0.05 12.40 -4.58
C GLY A 11 -1.36 12.95 -4.31
N VAL A 12 -2.39 12.09 -4.25
CA VAL A 12 -3.78 12.53 -4.06
C VAL A 12 -4.12 12.50 -2.57
N LYS A 13 -4.23 13.67 -1.94
CA LYS A 13 -4.50 13.84 -0.49
C LYS A 13 -5.68 13.01 0.02
N ASP A 14 -6.77 12.98 -0.73
CA ASP A 14 -8.00 12.25 -0.39
C ASP A 14 -8.19 10.97 -1.22
N GLY A 15 -7.10 10.45 -1.80
CA GLY A 15 -7.12 9.25 -2.61
C GLY A 15 -7.72 8.06 -1.86
N ALA A 16 -8.71 7.42 -2.48
CA ALA A 16 -9.31 6.19 -2.00
C ALA A 16 -8.57 4.99 -2.58
N VAL A 17 -8.27 4.00 -1.73
CA VAL A 17 -7.58 2.79 -2.15
C VAL A 17 -8.51 1.98 -3.07
N PRO A 18 -8.08 1.61 -4.29
CA PRO A 18 -8.89 0.84 -5.22
C PRO A 18 -8.90 -0.65 -4.84
N TRP A 19 -9.59 -0.98 -3.74
CA TRP A 19 -9.56 -2.32 -3.13
C TRP A 19 -10.01 -3.44 -4.08
N MET A 20 -10.99 -3.15 -4.95
CA MET A 20 -11.45 -4.12 -5.94
C MET A 20 -10.31 -4.50 -6.89
N GLN A 21 -9.63 -3.52 -7.46
CA GLN A 21 -8.52 -3.70 -8.40
C GLN A 21 -7.31 -4.34 -7.70
N ILE A 22 -6.98 -3.92 -6.48
CA ILE A 22 -5.94 -4.57 -5.69
C ILE A 22 -6.25 -6.06 -5.46
N SER A 23 -7.52 -6.42 -5.28
CA SER A 23 -7.90 -7.82 -5.04
C SER A 23 -7.88 -8.70 -6.30
N THR A 24 -8.02 -8.11 -7.49
CA THR A 24 -8.05 -8.82 -8.78
C THR A 24 -6.74 -8.74 -9.55
N GLN A 25 -6.01 -7.64 -9.41
CA GLN A 25 -4.80 -7.24 -10.14
C GLN A 25 -3.69 -6.79 -9.16
N GLY A 26 -3.60 -7.46 -8.01
CA GLY A 26 -2.75 -7.04 -6.90
C GLY A 26 -1.26 -6.90 -7.25
N SER A 27 -0.75 -7.78 -8.13
CA SER A 27 0.66 -7.75 -8.60
C SER A 27 1.02 -6.50 -9.40
N ASP A 28 0.04 -5.85 -10.03
CA ASP A 28 0.26 -4.64 -10.80
C ASP A 28 0.46 -3.43 -9.86
N HIS A 29 -0.17 -3.50 -8.68
CA HIS A 29 -0.22 -2.41 -7.72
C HIS A 29 0.83 -2.60 -6.61
N ILE A 30 1.11 -3.82 -6.19
CA ILE A 30 1.94 -4.13 -5.02
C ILE A 30 2.82 -5.34 -5.34
N SER A 31 4.12 -5.20 -5.11
CA SER A 31 5.05 -6.32 -5.23
C SER A 31 4.75 -7.41 -4.20
N GLY A 32 4.85 -8.68 -4.62
CA GLY A 32 4.65 -9.84 -3.74
C GLY A 32 5.56 -9.84 -2.51
N LYS A 33 6.72 -9.17 -2.55
CA LYS A 33 7.63 -9.06 -1.39
C LYS A 33 7.00 -8.34 -0.17
N TYR A 34 5.96 -7.53 -0.40
CA TYR A 34 5.24 -6.80 0.65
C TYR A 34 4.02 -7.54 1.18
N ILE A 35 3.76 -8.75 0.70
CA ILE A 35 2.59 -9.54 1.08
C ILE A 35 3.08 -10.91 1.58
N PRO A 36 2.60 -11.38 2.75
CA PRO A 36 2.89 -12.73 3.21
C PRO A 36 2.51 -13.78 2.16
N GLN A 37 3.31 -14.85 2.05
CA GLN A 37 3.06 -15.91 1.07
C GLN A 37 1.64 -16.47 1.23
N GLY A 38 0.90 -16.57 0.11
CA GLY A 38 -0.48 -17.07 0.08
C GLY A 38 -1.55 -16.09 0.59
N ALA A 39 -1.17 -14.95 1.18
CA ALA A 39 -2.13 -13.93 1.58
C ALA A 39 -2.63 -13.15 0.36
N LYS A 40 -3.91 -12.78 0.38
CA LYS A 40 -4.50 -11.89 -0.62
C LYS A 40 -4.72 -10.51 -0.02
N LEU A 41 -4.45 -9.45 -0.80
CA LEU A 41 -4.81 -8.10 -0.39
C LEU A 41 -6.28 -7.77 -0.75
N ARG A 42 -7.11 -7.47 0.25
CA ARG A 42 -8.54 -7.14 0.14
C ARG A 42 -8.90 -6.00 1.08
N GLU A 43 -10.06 -5.41 0.84
CA GLU A 43 -10.65 -4.38 1.69
C GLU A 43 -10.70 -4.82 3.17
N PRO A 44 -10.26 -3.97 4.13
CA PRO A 44 -10.17 -4.32 5.55
C PRO A 44 -11.48 -4.81 6.16
N SER A 45 -12.62 -4.21 5.79
CA SER A 45 -13.95 -4.57 6.30
C SER A 45 -14.38 -6.00 5.90
N LYS A 46 -13.77 -6.57 4.86
CA LYS A 46 -14.07 -7.92 4.34
C LYS A 46 -13.10 -8.98 4.83
N ARG A 47 -12.26 -8.65 5.81
CA ARG A 47 -11.24 -9.56 6.35
C ARG A 47 -11.53 -10.00 7.76
N GLN A 48 -11.06 -11.20 8.07
CA GLN A 48 -11.06 -11.66 9.45
C GLN A 48 -9.98 -10.91 10.23
N LYS A 49 -10.24 -10.60 11.51
CA LYS A 49 -9.30 -9.93 12.41
C LYS A 49 -7.91 -10.59 12.39
N LYS A 50 -7.85 -11.92 12.38
CA LYS A 50 -6.60 -12.69 12.32
C LYS A 50 -5.76 -12.40 11.07
N GLU A 51 -6.40 -12.21 9.92
CA GLU A 51 -5.72 -11.91 8.65
C GLU A 51 -5.15 -10.49 8.68
N VAL A 52 -5.90 -9.54 9.24
CA VAL A 52 -5.45 -8.16 9.43
C VAL A 52 -4.26 -8.11 10.38
N ILE A 53 -4.32 -8.82 11.51
CA ILE A 53 -3.21 -8.90 12.47
C ILE A 53 -1.96 -9.48 11.80
N SER A 54 -2.09 -10.59 11.08
CA SER A 54 -0.95 -11.24 10.39
C SER A 54 -0.27 -10.31 9.39
N LEU A 55 -1.05 -9.49 8.65
CA LEU A 55 -0.49 -8.48 7.73
C LEU A 55 0.25 -7.37 8.47
N LEU A 56 -0.31 -6.88 9.58
CA LEU A 56 0.31 -5.83 10.39
C LEU A 56 1.60 -6.31 11.05
N GLU A 57 1.63 -7.55 11.55
CA GLU A 57 2.83 -8.17 12.11
C GLU A 57 3.92 -8.32 11.05
N PHE A 58 3.56 -8.80 9.86
CA PHE A 58 4.49 -8.89 8.73
C PHE A 58 5.14 -7.54 8.39
N TRP A 59 4.35 -6.46 8.28
CA TRP A 59 4.92 -5.13 8.02
C TRP A 59 5.71 -4.57 9.22
N ARG A 60 5.31 -4.89 10.46
CA ARG A 60 6.06 -4.51 11.66
C ARG A 60 7.44 -5.16 11.69
N ASP A 61 7.55 -6.42 11.30
CA ASP A 61 8.84 -7.11 11.23
C ASP A 61 9.72 -6.54 10.12
N ARG A 62 9.13 -6.20 8.96
CA ARG A 62 9.85 -5.44 7.92
C ARG A 62 10.35 -4.10 8.43
N GLN A 63 9.55 -3.36 9.20
CA GLN A 63 9.97 -2.09 9.79
C GLN A 63 11.17 -2.23 10.73
N ARG A 64 11.33 -3.37 11.40
CA ARG A 64 12.51 -3.64 12.23
C ARG A 64 13.74 -4.01 11.42
N SER A 65 13.56 -4.74 10.32
CA SER A 65 14.66 -5.24 9.48
C SER A 65 15.16 -4.21 8.46
N ASP A 66 14.23 -3.48 7.83
CA ASP A 66 14.50 -2.45 6.82
C ASP A 66 13.43 -1.35 6.92
N PRO A 67 13.67 -0.31 7.76
CA PRO A 67 12.74 0.79 7.93
C PRO A 67 12.47 1.59 6.66
N ALA A 68 13.38 1.56 5.68
CA ALA A 68 13.23 2.29 4.41
C ALA A 68 12.33 1.53 3.40
N ASP A 69 12.21 0.20 3.52
CA ASP A 69 11.49 -0.67 2.59
C ASP A 69 10.36 -1.47 3.25
N VAL A 70 9.49 -0.82 4.01
CA VAL A 70 8.39 -1.49 4.72
C VAL A 70 7.25 -1.90 3.76
N PHE A 71 6.76 -0.93 2.99
CA PHE A 71 5.66 -1.10 2.04
C PHE A 71 5.64 0.06 1.04
N THR A 72 5.48 -0.24 -0.25
CA THR A 72 5.19 0.78 -1.27
C THR A 72 4.24 0.23 -2.33
N PHE A 73 3.50 1.13 -2.97
CA PHE A 73 2.77 0.82 -4.19
C PHE A 73 3.74 0.85 -5.36
N ARG A 74 3.67 -0.17 -6.22
CA ARG A 74 4.36 -0.20 -7.51
C ARG A 74 3.71 0.74 -8.50
N LYS A 75 2.38 0.77 -8.52
CA LYS A 75 1.57 1.65 -9.37
C LYS A 75 0.32 2.10 -8.64
N TRP A 76 -0.15 3.30 -8.95
CA TRP A 76 -1.45 3.81 -8.52
C TRP A 76 -2.36 4.01 -9.73
N ARG A 77 -3.66 4.18 -9.48
CA ARG A 77 -4.66 4.30 -10.54
C ARG A 77 -5.21 5.72 -10.59
N ASP A 78 -5.08 6.37 -11.74
CA ASP A 78 -5.60 7.71 -11.96
C ASP A 78 -7.12 7.73 -12.21
N ALA A 79 -7.67 8.93 -12.36
CA ALA A 79 -9.11 9.14 -12.61
C ALA A 79 -9.60 8.54 -13.94
N THR A 80 -8.70 8.33 -14.91
CA THR A 80 -9.03 7.66 -16.18
C THR A 80 -9.01 6.13 -16.06
N GLY A 81 -8.51 5.63 -14.93
CA GLY A 81 -8.34 4.21 -14.68
C GLY A 81 -7.01 3.65 -15.19
N THR A 82 -6.07 4.50 -15.58
CA THR A 82 -4.74 4.12 -16.08
C THR A 82 -3.78 3.92 -14.91
N LEU A 83 -2.87 2.95 -15.04
CA LEU A 83 -1.83 2.70 -14.04
C LEU A 83 -0.65 3.65 -14.24
N GLN A 84 -0.34 4.42 -13.20
CA GLN A 84 0.74 5.39 -13.16
C GLN A 84 1.82 4.96 -12.17
N ASP A 85 3.05 5.38 -12.43
CA ASP A 85 4.16 5.16 -11.49
C ASP A 85 3.99 6.06 -10.25
N PRO A 86 4.55 5.67 -9.09
CA PRO A 86 4.42 6.43 -7.86
C PRO A 86 5.07 7.82 -8.01
N VAL A 87 4.43 8.82 -7.43
CA VAL A 87 5.01 10.16 -7.32
C VAL A 87 6.26 10.10 -6.44
N GLU A 88 7.35 10.69 -6.92
CA GLU A 88 8.54 10.93 -6.09
C GLU A 88 8.17 11.99 -5.05
N VAL A 89 8.11 11.60 -3.78
CA VAL A 89 7.94 12.55 -2.69
C VAL A 89 9.33 12.84 -2.16
N ASP A 90 9.85 14.03 -2.46
CA ASP A 90 11.06 14.55 -1.82
C ASP A 90 10.89 14.44 -0.31
N SER A 91 11.84 13.76 0.34
CA SER A 91 11.81 13.44 1.77
C SER A 91 11.92 14.67 2.71
N ASN A 92 11.64 15.89 2.22
CA ASN A 92 11.88 17.12 2.96
C ASN A 92 10.60 17.77 3.55
N GLU A 93 9.44 17.13 3.44
CA GLU A 93 8.22 17.57 4.16
C GLU A 93 7.97 16.74 5.42
N GLU A 94 8.99 16.61 6.28
CA GLU A 94 8.80 16.25 7.69
C GLU A 94 8.89 17.54 8.51
N GLY A 95 7.77 18.26 8.64
CA GLY A 95 7.71 19.45 9.49
C GLY A 95 6.72 20.52 9.06
N ALA A 96 5.41 20.21 9.05
CA ALA A 96 4.40 21.26 9.17
C ALA A 96 3.08 20.70 9.73
N SER A 97 2.74 21.24 10.91
CA SER A 97 1.48 21.19 11.68
C SER A 97 1.17 19.94 12.51
#